data_AF-F4XXH2-F1
#
_entry.id   AF-F4XXH2-F1
#
_cell.length_a   1.000
_cell.length_b   1.000
_cell.length_c   1.000
_cell.angle_alpha   90.00
_cell.angle_beta   90.00
_cell.angle_gamma   90.00
#
_symmetry.space_group_name_H-M   'P 1'
#
loop_
_entity.id
_entity.type
_entity.pdbx_description
1 polymer ?
#
loop_
_entity_poly.entity_id
_entity_poly.type
_entity_poly.pdbx_seq_one_letter_code
_entity_poly.pdbx_strand_id
1 'polypeptide(L)'
;MSYCLNPTCTQAKNPQHADFCQACSSKLLLLDRYRVIKPLGQGGFGATFLATDQSLPGKPTRVIKQLRPSAKSSEISPMARDLFEREARTLGEIGNHPQFPQLFDYFQDNEHFYLVQEYISGLTLQQQVRRSGSFSEEGVKQFLSEILPLLQYIHQKNVIHRDIKPANIIRRDQDRKLVLIDFGAVKNSQTNPSNSSDTVLTNYAIGTPGFAPPEQMALRPVIASDIYAVGVTCLYLLTGKSPKDLDYNPSTGEIVWQTNVNVSDHFAKVLRKMLESSVRYRYQCSEDILRALDLEPYLESLNKSLVSQPLDDANSHFNSGNLGPVNGYSSPSSVQSRRMAEQIREWRERRGLSNGRRSEPKNGGGFTSHRDSTAVSGSRSSITGKSKGNGKLEAETLLKAYGSGRRDFAAKDLRGLNLNNAQLSGIIFRQGKLLNISLKGADLSSANFGEANLHQGDLRNANLGRAYLKKAILTGADLRGANLSYAHLENANLRGANLCGANLANAKVTQEQLAQAKTNWTTVLPTGKRGFW
;
A
#
# COMPACT_ATOMS: atom_id res chain seq x y z
N MET A 1 -40.40 -6.64 25.04
CA MET A 1 -39.47 -7.14 26.09
C MET A 1 -38.40 -6.08 26.35
N SER A 2 -37.94 -5.91 27.59
CA SER A 2 -36.80 -5.05 27.95
C SER A 2 -35.64 -5.89 28.47
N TYR A 3 -34.41 -5.49 28.21
CA TYR A 3 -33.20 -6.19 28.65
C TYR A 3 -32.36 -5.32 29.57
N CYS A 4 -31.93 -5.88 30.70
CA CYS A 4 -31.10 -5.21 31.69
C CYS A 4 -29.63 -5.18 31.25
N LEU A 5 -29.02 -3.99 31.29
CA LEU A 5 -27.62 -3.80 30.94
C LEU A 5 -26.63 -4.04 32.08
N ASN A 6 -27.13 -4.23 33.30
CA ASN A 6 -26.27 -4.53 34.45
C ASN A 6 -25.54 -5.88 34.23
N PRO A 7 -24.20 -5.89 34.14
CA PRO A 7 -23.44 -7.10 33.86
C PRO A 7 -23.58 -8.21 34.92
N THR A 8 -23.92 -7.85 36.16
CA THR A 8 -24.07 -8.81 37.28
C THR A 8 -25.51 -9.30 37.46
N CYS A 9 -26.45 -8.87 36.62
CA CYS A 9 -27.83 -9.27 36.71
C CYS A 9 -28.02 -10.76 36.34
N THR A 10 -28.63 -11.52 37.25
CA THR A 10 -28.90 -12.96 37.06
C THR A 10 -30.11 -13.23 36.15
N GLN A 11 -31.06 -12.28 36.06
CA GLN A 11 -32.23 -12.36 35.20
C GLN A 11 -32.44 -11.06 34.43
N ALA A 12 -31.74 -10.93 33.30
CA ALA A 12 -31.73 -9.70 32.52
C ALA A 12 -32.99 -9.45 31.68
N LYS A 13 -33.87 -10.43 31.49
CA LYS A 13 -35.10 -10.27 30.69
C LYS A 13 -36.22 -9.73 31.58
N ASN A 14 -36.87 -8.67 31.11
CA ASN A 14 -37.92 -7.96 31.85
C ASN A 14 -39.13 -7.67 30.94
N PRO A 15 -40.33 -7.40 31.52
CA PRO A 15 -41.48 -6.93 30.77
C PRO A 15 -41.18 -5.69 29.91
N GLN A 16 -41.94 -5.51 28.83
CA GLN A 16 -41.68 -4.45 27.83
C GLN A 16 -41.75 -3.03 28.41
N HIS A 17 -42.60 -2.82 29.41
CA HIS A 17 -42.86 -1.50 29.98
C HIS A 17 -42.30 -1.33 31.40
N ALA A 18 -41.47 -2.28 31.87
CA ALA A 18 -40.83 -2.14 33.17
C ALA A 18 -39.78 -1.02 33.11
N ASP A 19 -39.78 -0.12 34.11
CA ASP A 19 -38.78 0.95 34.22
C ASP A 19 -37.53 0.52 35.00
N PHE A 20 -37.69 -0.47 35.88
CA PHE A 20 -36.63 -1.07 36.67
C PHE A 20 -36.57 -2.58 36.44
N CYS A 21 -35.36 -3.13 36.50
CA CYS A 21 -35.15 -4.55 36.41
C CYS A 21 -35.73 -5.26 37.64
N GLN A 22 -36.57 -6.27 37.43
CA GLN A 22 -37.22 -7.00 38.52
C GLN A 22 -36.23 -7.81 39.38
N ALA A 23 -35.03 -8.09 38.88
CA ALA A 23 -34.04 -8.93 39.55
C ALA A 23 -32.92 -8.15 40.27
N CYS A 24 -32.58 -6.94 39.80
CA CYS A 24 -31.46 -6.17 40.36
C CYS A 24 -31.77 -4.68 40.54
N SER A 25 -33.02 -4.28 40.30
CA SER A 25 -33.52 -2.90 40.44
C SER A 25 -32.80 -1.84 39.59
N SER A 26 -31.89 -2.24 38.68
CA SER A 26 -31.24 -1.32 37.75
C SER A 26 -32.25 -0.72 36.77
N LYS A 27 -32.08 0.56 36.43
CA LYS A 27 -32.91 1.26 35.45
C LYS A 27 -32.81 0.59 34.07
N LEU A 28 -33.95 0.39 33.40
CA LEU A 28 -34.05 -0.28 32.09
C LEU A 28 -34.05 0.70 30.90
N LEU A 29 -34.13 2.00 31.18
CA LEU A 29 -33.99 3.10 30.23
C LEU A 29 -32.63 3.77 30.43
N LEU A 30 -31.78 3.68 29.41
CA LEU A 30 -30.47 4.32 29.40
C LEU A 30 -30.63 5.77 28.92
N LEU A 31 -30.15 6.72 29.72
CA LEU A 31 -30.36 8.18 29.53
C LEU A 31 -31.84 8.59 29.33
N ASP A 32 -32.77 7.87 29.98
CA ASP A 32 -34.22 8.08 29.78
C ASP A 32 -34.70 8.01 28.32
N ARG A 33 -33.87 7.43 27.45
CA ARG A 33 -34.02 7.49 26.00
C ARG A 33 -33.97 6.12 25.37
N TYR A 34 -32.93 5.34 25.65
CA TYR A 34 -32.71 4.09 24.95
C TYR A 34 -33.23 2.91 25.76
N ARG A 35 -34.13 2.12 25.16
CA ARG A 35 -34.64 0.88 25.76
C ARG A 35 -34.02 -0.31 25.06
N VAL A 36 -33.24 -1.10 25.78
CA VAL A 36 -32.57 -2.29 25.25
C VAL A 36 -33.57 -3.43 25.11
N ILE A 37 -33.54 -4.10 23.97
CA ILE A 37 -34.44 -5.19 23.62
C ILE A 37 -33.78 -6.54 23.86
N LYS A 38 -32.58 -6.75 23.31
CA LYS A 38 -31.87 -8.04 23.39
C LYS A 38 -30.36 -7.88 23.13
N PRO A 39 -29.52 -8.80 23.65
CA PRO A 39 -28.13 -8.89 23.22
C PRO A 39 -28.03 -9.32 21.75
N LEU A 40 -27.04 -8.78 21.05
CA LEU A 40 -26.65 -9.17 19.68
C LEU A 40 -25.35 -9.99 19.68
N GLY A 41 -24.45 -9.71 20.62
CA GLY A 41 -23.19 -10.45 20.76
C GLY A 41 -22.34 -9.90 21.90
N GLN A 42 -21.27 -10.62 22.22
CA GLN A 42 -20.29 -10.23 23.23
C GLN A 42 -18.90 -10.45 22.64
N GLY A 43 -18.07 -9.40 22.64
CA GLY A 43 -16.71 -9.39 22.11
C GLY A 43 -15.66 -9.27 23.22
N GLY A 44 -14.39 -9.10 22.82
CA GLY A 44 -13.24 -9.13 23.75
C GLY A 44 -13.21 -8.01 24.80
N PHE A 45 -13.89 -6.88 24.56
CA PHE A 45 -13.87 -5.71 25.45
C PHE A 45 -15.27 -5.19 25.82
N GLY A 46 -16.34 -5.82 25.35
CA GLY A 46 -17.69 -5.28 25.56
C GLY A 46 -18.81 -6.19 25.05
N ALA A 47 -20.04 -5.76 25.33
CA ALA A 47 -21.26 -6.42 24.87
C ALA A 47 -22.07 -5.49 23.97
N THR A 48 -22.68 -6.05 22.93
CA THR A 48 -23.43 -5.32 21.91
C THR A 48 -24.91 -5.71 22.00
N PHE A 49 -25.79 -4.71 21.99
CA PHE A 49 -27.22 -4.89 22.20
C PHE A 49 -28.03 -4.17 21.13
N LEU A 50 -29.22 -4.71 20.86
CA LEU A 50 -30.25 -4.05 20.07
C LEU A 50 -31.11 -3.20 21.01
N ALA A 51 -31.33 -1.95 20.66
CA ALA A 51 -32.15 -1.02 21.44
C ALA A 51 -33.10 -0.22 20.55
N THR A 52 -34.07 0.44 21.18
CA THR A 52 -34.95 1.43 20.53
C THR A 52 -34.71 2.78 21.16
N ASP A 53 -34.64 3.82 20.32
CA ASP A 53 -34.62 5.21 20.78
C ASP A 53 -36.06 5.67 21.04
N GLN A 54 -36.45 5.75 22.31
CA GLN A 54 -37.82 6.10 22.71
C GLN A 54 -38.12 7.59 22.55
N SER A 55 -37.09 8.44 22.41
CA SER A 55 -37.25 9.90 22.30
C SER A 55 -37.69 10.36 20.91
N LEU A 56 -37.46 9.54 19.88
CA LEU A 56 -37.77 9.88 18.49
C LEU A 56 -39.10 9.24 18.02
N PRO A 57 -39.90 9.95 17.21
CA PRO A 57 -41.05 9.37 16.53
C PRO A 57 -40.67 8.12 15.73
N GLY A 58 -41.53 7.10 15.75
CA GLY A 58 -41.25 5.81 15.10
C GLY A 58 -40.29 4.89 15.85
N LYS A 59 -39.74 5.33 16.99
CA LYS A 59 -38.90 4.53 17.92
C LYS A 59 -37.81 3.73 17.20
N PRO A 60 -36.94 4.41 16.43
CA PRO A 60 -36.05 3.73 15.51
C PRO A 60 -35.03 2.86 16.27
N THR A 61 -34.65 1.76 15.63
CA THR A 61 -33.73 0.78 16.19
C THR A 61 -32.28 1.28 16.17
N ARG A 62 -31.54 0.96 17.23
CA ARG A 62 -30.13 1.34 17.44
C ARG A 62 -29.33 0.15 17.93
N VAL A 63 -28.02 0.22 17.75
CA VAL A 63 -27.05 -0.67 18.38
C VAL A 63 -26.41 0.06 19.54
N ILE A 64 -26.37 -0.58 20.72
CA ILE A 64 -25.64 -0.08 21.88
C ILE A 64 -24.48 -1.03 22.16
N LYS A 65 -23.25 -0.52 22.08
CA LYS A 65 -22.08 -1.22 22.62
C LYS A 65 -21.86 -0.72 24.05
N GLN A 66 -21.67 -1.63 24.97
CA GLN A 66 -21.30 -1.36 26.36
C GLN A 66 -19.90 -1.92 26.61
N LEU A 67 -18.97 -1.08 27.04
CA LEU A 67 -17.68 -1.53 27.52
C LEU A 67 -17.87 -2.30 28.83
N ARG A 68 -17.31 -3.51 28.91
CA ARG A 68 -17.42 -4.36 30.10
C ARG A 68 -16.02 -4.77 30.60
N PRO A 69 -15.82 -4.93 31.92
CA PRO A 69 -14.58 -5.48 32.46
C PRO A 69 -14.32 -6.87 31.88
N SER A 70 -13.04 -7.24 31.78
CA SER A 70 -12.67 -8.61 31.40
C SER A 70 -13.05 -9.59 32.50
N ALA A 71 -13.33 -10.85 32.17
CA ALA A 71 -13.66 -11.88 33.17
C ALA A 71 -12.57 -12.06 34.25
N LYS A 72 -11.34 -11.60 34.00
CA LYS A 72 -10.18 -11.70 34.91
C LYS A 72 -9.95 -10.48 35.81
N SER A 73 -10.68 -9.36 35.60
CA SER A 73 -10.51 -8.14 36.37
C SER A 73 -11.85 -7.48 36.65
N SER A 74 -12.07 -7.06 37.90
CA SER A 74 -13.24 -6.25 38.27
C SER A 74 -13.19 -4.85 37.68
N GLU A 75 -12.00 -4.36 37.33
CA GLU A 75 -11.79 -3.03 36.76
C GLU A 75 -11.63 -3.05 35.23
N ILE A 76 -12.09 -1.95 34.61
CA ILE A 76 -11.95 -1.71 33.18
C ILE A 76 -10.53 -1.23 32.91
N SER A 77 -9.79 -1.96 32.08
CA SER A 77 -8.44 -1.58 31.64
C SER A 77 -8.43 -0.18 31.01
N PRO A 78 -7.49 0.73 31.39
CA PRO A 78 -7.32 2.03 30.74
C PRO A 78 -7.18 1.93 29.21
N MET A 79 -6.54 0.85 28.73
CA MET A 79 -6.41 0.58 27.30
C MET A 79 -7.75 0.25 26.64
N ALA A 80 -8.63 -0.49 27.32
CA ALA A 80 -9.96 -0.80 26.79
C ALA A 80 -10.84 0.45 26.70
N ARG A 81 -10.72 1.37 27.67
CA ARG A 81 -11.37 2.68 27.62
C ARG A 81 -10.88 3.52 26.43
N ASP A 82 -9.56 3.61 26.25
CA ASP A 82 -8.94 4.34 25.13
C ASP A 82 -9.34 3.77 23.77
N LEU A 83 -9.38 2.45 23.59
CA LEU A 83 -9.87 1.83 22.35
C LEU A 83 -11.36 2.14 22.08
N PHE A 84 -12.19 2.13 23.12
CA PHE A 84 -13.62 2.41 23.00
C PHE A 84 -13.90 3.89 22.66
N GLU A 85 -13.18 4.82 23.30
CA GLU A 85 -13.24 6.24 22.97
C GLU A 85 -12.73 6.53 21.55
N ARG A 86 -11.67 5.83 21.11
CA ARG A 86 -11.15 5.92 19.74
C ARG A 86 -12.16 5.46 18.71
N GLU A 87 -12.96 4.42 19.00
CA GLU A 87 -14.03 4.01 18.09
C GLU A 87 -15.03 5.15 17.87
N ALA A 88 -15.47 5.79 18.96
CA ALA A 88 -16.39 6.93 18.90
C ALA A 88 -15.78 8.09 18.07
N ARG A 89 -14.52 8.45 18.36
CA ARG A 89 -13.82 9.51 17.64
C ARG A 89 -13.67 9.20 16.15
N THR A 90 -13.26 7.98 15.83
CA THR A 90 -13.06 7.53 14.45
C THR A 90 -14.36 7.59 13.65
N LEU A 91 -15.48 7.13 14.22
CA LEU A 91 -16.78 7.23 13.56
C LEU A 91 -17.22 8.69 13.37
N GLY A 92 -16.91 9.57 14.33
CA GLY A 92 -17.09 11.02 14.19
C GLY A 92 -16.26 11.62 13.04
N GLU A 93 -15.00 11.22 12.89
CA GLU A 93 -14.08 11.68 11.84
C GLU A 93 -14.44 11.15 10.45
N ILE A 94 -14.85 9.88 10.36
CA ILE A 94 -15.33 9.24 9.12
C ILE A 94 -16.58 9.95 8.60
N GLY A 95 -17.47 10.38 9.49
CA GLY A 95 -18.65 11.18 9.18
C GLY A 95 -19.76 10.36 8.50
N ASN A 96 -20.67 11.05 7.80
CA ASN A 96 -21.89 10.48 7.24
C ASN A 96 -21.66 9.76 5.90
N HIS A 97 -20.92 8.64 5.92
CA HIS A 97 -20.76 7.79 4.75
C HIS A 97 -21.66 6.54 4.86
N PRO A 98 -22.51 6.24 3.85
CA PRO A 98 -23.67 5.32 3.98
C PRO A 98 -23.32 3.84 4.16
N GLN A 99 -22.04 3.48 4.09
CA GLN A 99 -21.50 2.12 4.26
C GLN A 99 -20.64 1.97 5.52
N PHE A 100 -20.71 2.94 6.44
CA PHE A 100 -20.22 2.81 7.81
C PHE A 100 -21.37 3.20 8.76
N PRO A 101 -21.50 2.56 9.94
CA PRO A 101 -22.55 2.91 10.89
C PRO A 101 -22.44 4.36 11.36
N GLN A 102 -23.55 5.10 11.32
CA GLN A 102 -23.59 6.42 11.93
C GLN A 102 -23.46 6.34 13.46
N LEU A 103 -22.65 7.22 14.03
CA LEU A 103 -22.59 7.45 15.48
C LEU A 103 -23.72 8.38 15.91
N PHE A 104 -24.54 7.94 16.87
CA PHE A 104 -25.63 8.74 17.43
C PHE A 104 -25.28 9.31 18.81
N ASP A 105 -24.50 8.58 19.60
CA ASP A 105 -24.21 8.96 20.99
C ASP A 105 -22.97 8.26 21.53
N TYR A 106 -22.28 8.91 22.47
CA TYR A 106 -21.19 8.35 23.25
C TYR A 106 -21.21 8.98 24.64
N PHE A 107 -21.34 8.15 25.68
CA PHE A 107 -21.48 8.65 27.04
C PHE A 107 -21.04 7.62 28.08
N GLN A 108 -20.89 8.12 29.31
CA GLN A 108 -20.65 7.32 30.50
C GLN A 108 -21.86 7.44 31.43
N ASP A 109 -22.35 6.31 31.94
CA ASP A 109 -23.41 6.24 32.94
C ASP A 109 -23.06 5.15 33.98
N ASN A 110 -23.16 5.47 35.28
CA ASN A 110 -22.85 4.55 36.38
C ASN A 110 -21.53 3.78 36.20
N GLU A 111 -20.43 4.49 35.88
CA GLU A 111 -19.09 3.94 35.60
C GLU A 111 -18.98 2.98 34.39
N HIS A 112 -20.04 2.85 33.61
CA HIS A 112 -20.07 2.10 32.36
C HIS A 112 -20.02 3.04 31.17
N PHE A 113 -19.36 2.60 30.09
CA PHE A 113 -19.18 3.37 28.87
C PHE A 113 -20.05 2.80 27.77
N TYR A 114 -20.73 3.68 27.04
CA TYR A 114 -21.71 3.33 26.03
C TYR A 114 -21.45 4.06 24.73
N LEU A 115 -21.69 3.34 23.62
CA LEU A 115 -21.58 3.84 22.26
C LEU A 115 -22.85 3.44 21.50
N VAL A 116 -23.58 4.43 20.98
CA VAL A 116 -24.84 4.23 20.28
C VAL A 116 -24.63 4.44 18.78
N GLN A 117 -24.90 3.41 18.00
CA GLN A 117 -24.66 3.37 16.55
C GLN A 117 -25.95 3.02 15.79
N GLU A 118 -25.92 3.29 14.49
CA GLU A 118 -26.91 2.79 13.54
C GLU A 118 -27.05 1.26 13.62
N TYR A 119 -28.29 0.78 13.60
CA TYR A 119 -28.55 -0.64 13.41
C TYR A 119 -28.61 -0.97 11.93
N ILE A 120 -27.71 -1.85 11.49
CA ILE A 120 -27.64 -2.33 10.12
C ILE A 120 -28.39 -3.66 10.02
N SER A 121 -29.57 -3.67 9.37
CA SER A 121 -30.29 -4.91 9.06
C SER A 121 -29.56 -5.65 7.93
N GLY A 122 -29.17 -6.89 8.19
CA GLY A 122 -28.52 -7.75 7.21
C GLY A 122 -27.78 -8.91 7.85
N LEU A 123 -27.20 -9.76 7.01
CA LEU A 123 -26.30 -10.83 7.44
C LEU A 123 -24.85 -10.36 7.37
N THR A 124 -24.06 -10.73 8.38
CA THR A 124 -22.59 -10.67 8.24
C THR A 124 -22.14 -11.63 7.14
N LEU A 125 -21.01 -11.34 6.49
CA LEU A 125 -20.46 -12.28 5.49
C LEU A 125 -20.15 -13.65 6.10
N GLN A 126 -19.77 -13.70 7.39
CA GLN A 126 -19.61 -14.97 8.11
C GLN A 126 -20.92 -15.77 8.17
N GLN A 127 -22.03 -15.12 8.51
CA GLN A 127 -23.35 -15.76 8.55
C GLN A 127 -23.81 -16.16 7.15
N GLN A 128 -23.51 -15.35 6.13
CA GLN A 128 -23.83 -15.65 4.74
C GLN A 128 -23.12 -16.92 4.28
N VAL A 129 -21.81 -17.06 4.53
CA VAL A 129 -21.06 -18.28 4.19
C VAL A 129 -21.59 -19.50 4.93
N ARG A 130 -21.91 -19.38 6.22
CA ARG A 130 -22.51 -20.49 7.00
C ARG A 130 -23.87 -20.93 6.46
N ARG A 131 -24.65 -20.00 5.89
CA ARG A 131 -26.00 -20.28 5.39
C ARG A 131 -26.02 -20.77 3.95
N SER A 132 -25.15 -20.21 3.09
CA SER A 132 -25.22 -20.37 1.64
C SER A 132 -23.99 -21.03 1.03
N GLY A 133 -22.97 -21.35 1.83
CA GLY A 133 -21.71 -21.92 1.36
C GLY A 133 -20.68 -20.87 0.97
N SER A 134 -19.54 -21.34 0.46
CA SER A 134 -18.46 -20.49 -0.04
C SER A 134 -18.87 -19.75 -1.32
N PHE A 135 -18.13 -18.68 -1.62
CA PHE A 135 -18.35 -17.82 -2.77
C PHE A 135 -17.55 -18.34 -3.96
N SER A 136 -18.06 -18.11 -5.17
CA SER A 136 -17.28 -18.31 -6.39
C SER A 136 -16.20 -17.22 -6.54
N GLU A 137 -15.28 -17.41 -7.48
CA GLU A 137 -14.30 -16.40 -7.85
C GLU A 137 -14.96 -15.06 -8.22
N GLU A 138 -16.02 -15.07 -9.03
CA GLU A 138 -16.79 -13.88 -9.40
C GLU A 138 -17.42 -13.23 -8.17
N GLY A 139 -17.98 -14.03 -7.26
CA GLY A 139 -18.53 -13.53 -6.01
C GLY A 139 -17.50 -12.81 -5.15
N VAL A 140 -16.27 -13.32 -5.09
CA VAL A 140 -15.18 -12.68 -4.34
C VAL A 140 -14.61 -11.46 -5.07
N LYS A 141 -14.54 -11.46 -6.40
CA LYS A 141 -14.21 -10.25 -7.19
C LYS A 141 -15.24 -9.15 -6.98
N GLN A 142 -16.53 -9.50 -6.96
CA GLN A 142 -17.60 -8.56 -6.64
C GLN A 142 -17.45 -8.00 -5.22
N PHE A 143 -17.16 -8.85 -4.23
CA PHE A 143 -16.83 -8.41 -2.88
C PHE A 143 -15.65 -7.42 -2.86
N LEU A 144 -14.56 -7.72 -3.56
CA LEU A 144 -13.39 -6.84 -3.68
C LEU A 144 -13.76 -5.49 -4.30
N SER A 145 -14.58 -5.48 -5.36
CA SER A 145 -15.04 -4.25 -6.01
C SER A 145 -15.86 -3.34 -5.08
N GLU A 146 -16.55 -3.91 -4.10
CA GLU A 146 -17.37 -3.17 -3.13
C GLU A 146 -16.58 -2.73 -1.89
N ILE A 147 -15.66 -3.57 -1.38
CA ILE A 147 -14.92 -3.29 -0.13
C ILE A 147 -13.71 -2.39 -0.35
N LEU A 148 -13.00 -2.50 -1.47
CA LEU A 148 -11.78 -1.73 -1.73
C LEU A 148 -12.02 -0.21 -1.78
N PRO A 149 -13.12 0.31 -2.37
CA PRO A 149 -13.47 1.73 -2.26
C PRO A 149 -13.72 2.20 -0.82
N LEU A 150 -14.27 1.33 0.05
CA LEU A 150 -14.46 1.66 1.46
C LEU A 150 -13.12 1.79 2.19
N LEU A 151 -12.17 0.89 1.91
CA LEU A 151 -10.80 0.99 2.44
C LEU A 151 -10.13 2.28 1.96
N GLN A 152 -10.23 2.58 0.66
CA GLN A 152 -9.70 3.81 0.09
C GLN A 152 -10.18 5.06 0.86
N TYR A 153 -11.49 5.13 1.13
CA TYR A 153 -12.10 6.26 1.84
C TYR A 153 -11.53 6.44 3.25
N ILE A 154 -11.44 5.37 4.05
CA ILE A 154 -10.92 5.47 5.42
C ILE A 154 -9.40 5.70 5.43
N HIS A 155 -8.66 5.14 4.47
CA HIS A 155 -7.22 5.33 4.34
C HIS A 155 -6.85 6.77 3.97
N GLN A 156 -7.65 7.44 3.12
CA GLN A 156 -7.50 8.87 2.82
C GLN A 156 -7.68 9.77 4.05
N LYS A 157 -8.46 9.32 5.04
CA LYS A 157 -8.61 9.98 6.35
C LYS A 157 -7.56 9.55 7.37
N ASN A 158 -6.52 8.81 6.97
CA ASN A 158 -5.48 8.26 7.84
C ASN A 158 -6.00 7.29 8.92
N VAL A 159 -7.14 6.63 8.67
CA VAL A 159 -7.75 5.64 9.54
C VAL A 159 -7.38 4.24 9.06
N ILE A 160 -6.84 3.38 9.94
CA ILE A 160 -6.57 1.96 9.67
C ILE A 160 -7.55 1.13 10.50
N HIS A 161 -8.34 0.25 9.88
CA HIS A 161 -9.44 -0.48 10.52
C HIS A 161 -8.96 -1.58 11.49
N ARG A 162 -7.99 -2.41 11.06
CA ARG A 162 -7.30 -3.48 11.83
C ARG A 162 -8.09 -4.70 12.23
N ASP A 163 -9.41 -4.65 12.19
CA ASP A 163 -10.25 -5.83 12.44
C ASP A 163 -11.19 -6.15 11.28
N ILE A 164 -10.66 -6.06 10.06
CA ILE A 164 -11.40 -6.49 8.86
C ILE A 164 -11.49 -8.01 8.86
N LYS A 165 -12.71 -8.53 8.89
CA LYS A 165 -13.02 -9.97 8.86
C LYS A 165 -14.48 -10.18 8.45
N PRO A 166 -14.87 -11.39 8.02
CA PRO A 166 -16.24 -11.68 7.60
C PRO A 166 -17.34 -11.36 8.64
N ALA A 167 -17.00 -11.39 9.94
CA ALA A 167 -17.94 -11.06 11.02
C ALA A 167 -18.20 -9.55 11.16
N ASN A 168 -17.30 -8.71 10.65
CA ASN A 168 -17.36 -7.25 10.75
C ASN A 168 -17.81 -6.57 9.44
N ILE A 169 -18.37 -7.35 8.51
CA ILE A 169 -18.89 -6.84 7.23
C ILE A 169 -20.30 -7.36 7.06
N ILE A 170 -21.28 -6.46 7.00
CA ILE A 170 -22.71 -6.78 6.83
C ILE A 170 -23.14 -6.50 5.40
N ARG A 171 -23.84 -7.44 4.77
CA ARG A 171 -24.59 -7.19 3.53
C ARG A 171 -25.97 -6.65 3.92
N ARG A 172 -26.19 -5.34 3.78
CA ARG A 172 -27.43 -4.67 4.20
C ARG A 172 -28.62 -5.16 3.37
N ASP A 173 -29.76 -5.41 4.01
CA ASP A 173 -30.94 -5.94 3.34
C ASP A 173 -31.57 -4.96 2.35
N GLN A 174 -31.59 -3.68 2.72
CA GLN A 174 -32.30 -2.62 1.98
C GLN A 174 -31.80 -2.43 0.54
N ASP A 175 -30.49 -2.36 0.35
CA ASP A 175 -29.85 -2.03 -0.93
C ASP A 175 -28.77 -3.02 -1.35
N ARG A 176 -28.60 -4.10 -0.57
CA ARG A 176 -27.58 -5.12 -0.79
C ARG A 176 -26.16 -4.54 -0.84
N LYS A 177 -25.86 -3.39 -0.22
CA LYS A 177 -24.48 -2.89 -0.12
C LYS A 177 -23.75 -3.47 1.08
N LEU A 178 -22.42 -3.58 0.96
CA LEU A 178 -21.57 -3.89 2.11
C LEU A 178 -21.50 -2.69 3.06
N VAL A 179 -21.59 -2.97 4.36
CA VAL A 179 -21.38 -2.02 5.45
C VAL A 179 -20.25 -2.57 6.33
N LEU A 180 -19.18 -1.80 6.50
CA LEU A 180 -18.06 -2.15 7.37
C LEU A 180 -18.34 -1.64 8.78
N ILE A 181 -18.33 -2.55 9.75
CA ILE A 181 -18.65 -2.27 11.15
C ILE A 181 -17.43 -2.49 12.05
N ASP A 182 -17.49 -1.95 13.27
CA ASP A 182 -16.56 -2.24 14.38
C ASP A 182 -15.14 -1.67 14.22
N PHE A 183 -15.00 -0.37 14.52
CA PHE A 183 -13.74 0.40 14.46
C PHE A 183 -12.92 0.35 15.77
N GLY A 184 -13.21 -0.59 16.68
CA GLY A 184 -12.61 -0.65 18.02
C GLY A 184 -11.10 -0.92 18.09
N ALA A 185 -10.43 -1.21 16.97
CA ALA A 185 -9.01 -1.51 16.90
C ALA A 185 -8.15 -0.41 16.24
N VAL A 186 -8.73 0.74 15.89
CA VAL A 186 -8.10 1.80 15.09
C VAL A 186 -6.99 2.56 15.85
N LYS A 187 -5.95 3.04 15.14
CA LYS A 187 -5.08 4.15 15.59
C LYS A 187 -4.70 5.03 14.42
N ASN A 188 -4.63 6.32 14.69
CA ASN A 188 -4.29 7.36 13.73
C ASN A 188 -2.79 7.29 13.45
N SER A 189 -2.40 7.45 12.18
CA SER A 189 -0.99 7.36 11.76
C SER A 189 -0.08 8.45 12.34
N GLN A 190 -0.64 9.46 13.03
CA GLN A 190 0.07 10.66 13.48
C GLN A 190 0.45 10.71 14.97
N THR A 191 0.18 9.68 15.76
CA THR A 191 0.59 9.70 17.18
C THR A 191 2.04 9.28 17.33
N ASN A 192 2.92 10.24 17.63
CA ASN A 192 4.28 9.99 18.12
C ASN A 192 4.24 9.02 19.31
N PRO A 193 5.08 7.97 19.35
CA PRO A 193 5.16 7.09 20.50
C PRO A 193 5.90 7.80 21.63
N SER A 194 5.17 8.46 22.51
CA SER A 194 5.70 8.89 23.80
C SER A 194 5.84 7.68 24.73
N ASN A 195 7.01 7.60 25.35
CA ASN A 195 7.48 6.59 26.30
C ASN A 195 6.42 6.13 27.32
N SER A 196 6.07 4.85 27.29
CA SER A 196 5.53 4.17 28.47
C SER A 196 5.87 2.68 28.40
N SER A 197 6.94 2.34 29.13
CA SER A 197 7.29 1.06 29.76
C SER A 197 6.67 -0.22 29.18
N ASP A 198 7.56 -1.02 28.59
CA ASP A 198 7.47 -2.45 28.34
C ASP A 198 6.93 -3.21 29.57
N THR A 199 5.89 -4.05 29.36
CA THR A 199 5.57 -5.35 30.04
C THR A 199 4.08 -5.67 30.19
N VAL A 200 3.13 -4.82 29.77
CA VAL A 200 1.66 -5.07 29.94
C VAL A 200 0.95 -5.46 28.62
N LEU A 201 1.68 -5.54 27.50
CA LEU A 201 1.11 -5.69 26.14
C LEU A 201 0.83 -7.14 25.69
N THR A 202 1.17 -8.15 26.49
CA THR A 202 1.11 -9.57 26.09
C THR A 202 -0.28 -10.21 26.15
N ASN A 203 -1.29 -9.57 26.76
CA ASN A 203 -2.64 -10.15 26.90
C ASN A 203 -3.72 -9.55 25.97
N TYR A 204 -3.40 -8.50 25.22
CA TYR A 204 -4.37 -7.81 24.38
C TYR A 204 -3.85 -7.72 22.95
N ALA A 205 -3.75 -8.87 22.29
CA ALA A 205 -3.45 -8.96 20.87
C ALA A 205 -4.50 -8.15 20.07
N ILE A 206 -4.09 -7.01 19.53
CA ILE A 206 -4.95 -6.13 18.72
C ILE A 206 -5.11 -6.76 17.33
N GLY A 207 -6.21 -7.51 17.16
CA GLY A 207 -6.59 -8.16 15.90
C GLY A 207 -7.08 -9.59 16.12
N THR A 208 -8.06 -10.01 15.30
CA THR A 208 -8.57 -11.38 15.38
C THR A 208 -7.49 -12.39 14.96
N PRO A 209 -7.14 -13.39 15.79
CA PRO A 209 -6.08 -14.36 15.46
C PRO A 209 -6.33 -15.05 14.11
N GLY A 210 -5.36 -14.96 13.22
CA GLY A 210 -5.41 -15.52 11.86
C GLY A 210 -5.78 -14.51 10.75
N PHE A 211 -6.38 -13.36 11.07
CA PHE A 211 -6.66 -12.28 10.10
C PHE A 211 -5.62 -11.16 10.15
N ALA A 212 -4.98 -10.95 11.30
CA ALA A 212 -4.01 -9.89 11.49
C ALA A 212 -2.63 -10.29 10.91
N PRO A 213 -1.98 -9.42 10.13
CA PRO A 213 -0.64 -9.66 9.61
C PRO A 213 0.47 -9.45 10.67
N PRO A 214 1.70 -9.95 10.45
CA PRO A 214 2.79 -9.90 11.42
C PRO A 214 3.11 -8.49 11.94
N GLU A 215 3.10 -7.47 11.09
CA GLU A 215 3.37 -6.09 11.52
C GLU A 215 2.29 -5.52 12.45
N GLN A 216 1.05 -5.96 12.29
CA GLN A 216 -0.04 -5.60 13.20
C GLN A 216 0.09 -6.34 14.53
N MET A 217 0.48 -7.62 14.50
CA MET A 217 0.80 -8.38 15.71
C MET A 217 1.99 -7.76 16.48
N ALA A 218 2.93 -7.15 15.76
CA ALA A 218 4.02 -6.36 16.32
C ALA A 218 3.62 -4.92 16.71
N LEU A 219 2.32 -4.59 16.73
CA LEU A 219 1.76 -3.29 17.13
C LEU A 219 2.16 -2.11 16.25
N ARG A 220 2.59 -2.40 15.01
CA ARG A 220 2.97 -1.43 13.97
C ARG A 220 2.11 -1.58 12.70
N PRO A 221 0.78 -1.47 12.82
CA PRO A 221 -0.12 -1.59 11.70
C PRO A 221 0.08 -0.44 10.71
N VAL A 222 -0.08 -0.76 9.43
CA VAL A 222 -0.05 0.19 8.31
C VAL A 222 -1.30 0.01 7.47
N ILE A 223 -1.55 0.90 6.51
CA ILE A 223 -2.66 0.78 5.55
C ILE A 223 -2.67 -0.60 4.86
N ALA A 224 -1.49 -1.10 4.48
CA ALA A 224 -1.34 -2.42 3.88
C ALA A 224 -1.72 -3.58 4.84
N SER A 225 -1.86 -3.34 6.14
CA SER A 225 -2.34 -4.36 7.09
C SER A 225 -3.82 -4.68 6.86
N ASP A 226 -4.64 -3.67 6.55
CA ASP A 226 -6.05 -3.86 6.17
C ASP A 226 -6.17 -4.64 4.86
N ILE A 227 -5.27 -4.39 3.90
CA ILE A 227 -5.22 -5.12 2.62
C ILE A 227 -4.97 -6.62 2.85
N TYR A 228 -4.07 -6.97 3.77
CA TYR A 228 -3.84 -8.36 4.13
C TYR A 228 -5.09 -8.99 4.73
N ALA A 229 -5.74 -8.29 5.66
CA ALA A 229 -6.96 -8.77 6.30
C ALA A 229 -8.12 -8.96 5.30
N VAL A 230 -8.22 -8.10 4.27
CA VAL A 230 -9.12 -8.32 3.12
C VAL A 230 -8.70 -9.56 2.33
N GLY A 231 -7.41 -9.78 2.08
CA GLY A 231 -6.91 -10.99 1.43
C GLY A 231 -7.29 -12.27 2.17
N VAL A 232 -7.11 -12.30 3.49
CA VAL A 232 -7.53 -13.43 4.34
C VAL A 232 -9.05 -13.58 4.34
N THR A 233 -9.79 -12.48 4.33
CA THR A 233 -11.25 -12.49 4.17
C THR A 233 -11.65 -13.12 2.84
N CYS A 234 -10.97 -12.84 1.74
CA CYS A 234 -11.20 -13.51 0.46
C CYS A 234 -10.97 -15.02 0.54
N LEU A 235 -9.92 -15.48 1.21
CA LEU A 235 -9.69 -16.92 1.42
C LEU A 235 -10.83 -17.57 2.22
N TYR A 236 -11.31 -16.91 3.28
CA TYR A 236 -12.47 -17.38 4.02
C TYR A 236 -13.71 -17.48 3.14
N LEU A 237 -13.96 -16.47 2.30
CA LEU A 237 -15.11 -16.48 1.38
C LEU A 237 -15.00 -17.61 0.35
N LEU A 238 -13.81 -17.88 -0.20
CA LEU A 238 -13.59 -18.95 -1.19
C LEU A 238 -13.67 -20.36 -0.59
N THR A 239 -13.23 -20.54 0.65
CA THR A 239 -13.05 -21.88 1.24
C THR A 239 -14.09 -22.23 2.29
N GLY A 240 -14.74 -21.24 2.90
CA GLY A 240 -15.55 -21.41 4.11
C GLY A 240 -14.76 -21.76 5.37
N LYS A 241 -13.42 -21.88 5.29
CA LYS A 241 -12.54 -22.30 6.39
C LYS A 241 -12.04 -21.10 7.18
N SER A 242 -11.98 -21.23 8.50
CA SER A 242 -11.31 -20.23 9.34
C SER A 242 -9.81 -20.20 9.00
N PRO A 243 -9.12 -19.04 9.11
CA PRO A 243 -7.68 -18.99 8.86
C PRO A 243 -6.86 -19.93 9.74
N LYS A 244 -7.37 -20.31 10.91
CA LYS A 244 -6.75 -21.30 11.82
C LYS A 244 -6.81 -22.74 11.29
N ASP A 245 -7.73 -23.01 10.38
CA ASP A 245 -7.97 -24.33 9.78
C ASP A 245 -7.28 -24.46 8.40
N LEU A 246 -6.47 -23.47 8.04
CA LEU A 246 -5.62 -23.48 6.84
C LEU A 246 -4.21 -23.92 7.21
N ASP A 247 -3.52 -24.54 6.26
CA ASP A 247 -2.13 -24.95 6.43
C ASP A 247 -1.19 -23.73 6.35
N TYR A 248 -0.07 -23.80 7.06
CA TYR A 248 0.95 -22.75 7.07
C TYR A 248 2.31 -23.35 6.72
N ASN A 249 3.10 -22.62 5.94
CA ASN A 249 4.48 -22.99 5.68
C ASN A 249 5.30 -22.81 6.97
N PRO A 250 5.89 -23.88 7.53
CA PRO A 250 6.63 -23.80 8.80
C PRO A 250 7.84 -22.87 8.77
N SER A 251 8.41 -22.64 7.59
CA SER A 251 9.62 -21.84 7.40
C SER A 251 9.34 -20.35 7.14
N THR A 252 8.24 -20.03 6.45
CA THR A 252 7.90 -18.64 6.09
C THR A 252 6.74 -18.06 6.89
N GLY A 253 5.94 -18.91 7.53
CA GLY A 253 4.70 -18.52 8.22
C GLY A 253 3.57 -18.12 7.26
N GLU A 254 3.73 -18.32 5.95
CA GLU A 254 2.73 -17.98 4.95
C GLU A 254 1.60 -19.02 4.90
N ILE A 255 0.38 -18.56 4.64
CA ILE A 255 -0.80 -19.42 4.46
C ILE A 255 -0.63 -20.20 3.16
N VAL A 256 -0.75 -21.52 3.24
CA VAL A 256 -0.80 -22.42 2.08
C VAL A 256 -2.27 -22.60 1.71
N TRP A 257 -2.76 -21.81 0.75
CA TRP A 257 -4.18 -21.76 0.40
C TRP A 257 -4.50 -22.19 -1.02
N GLN A 258 -3.52 -22.19 -1.95
CA GLN A 258 -3.79 -22.48 -3.36
C GLN A 258 -4.36 -23.89 -3.59
N THR A 259 -4.01 -24.85 -2.73
CA THR A 259 -4.53 -26.23 -2.81
C THR A 259 -5.98 -26.35 -2.37
N ASN A 260 -6.55 -25.33 -1.72
CA ASN A 260 -7.91 -25.35 -1.17
C ASN A 260 -8.91 -24.56 -2.02
N VAL A 261 -8.47 -23.92 -3.11
CA VAL A 261 -9.33 -23.07 -3.94
C VAL A 261 -9.16 -23.42 -5.41
N ASN A 262 -10.23 -23.27 -6.19
CA ASN A 262 -10.18 -23.33 -7.64
C ASN A 262 -10.44 -21.94 -8.18
N VAL A 263 -9.37 -21.22 -8.53
CA VAL A 263 -9.44 -19.85 -9.07
C VAL A 263 -8.48 -19.70 -10.24
N SER A 264 -8.73 -18.72 -11.10
CA SER A 264 -7.86 -18.38 -12.22
C SER A 264 -6.44 -18.02 -11.76
N ASP A 265 -5.45 -18.32 -12.60
CA ASP A 265 -4.04 -17.99 -12.33
C ASP A 265 -3.83 -16.48 -12.10
N HIS A 266 -4.63 -15.66 -12.79
CA HIS A 266 -4.59 -14.21 -12.65
C HIS A 266 -5.09 -13.79 -11.27
N PHE A 267 -6.29 -14.24 -10.88
CA PHE A 267 -6.84 -13.91 -9.57
C PHE A 267 -5.99 -14.48 -8.43
N ALA A 268 -5.41 -15.67 -8.61
CA ALA A 268 -4.46 -16.25 -7.67
C ALA A 268 -3.22 -15.35 -7.46
N LYS A 269 -2.70 -14.72 -8.51
CA LYS A 269 -1.58 -13.75 -8.40
C LYS A 269 -2.00 -12.51 -7.62
N VAL A 270 -3.22 -12.02 -7.80
CA VAL A 270 -3.76 -10.88 -7.04
C VAL A 270 -3.86 -11.24 -5.56
N LEU A 271 -4.51 -12.36 -5.21
CA LEU A 271 -4.64 -12.80 -3.82
C LEU A 271 -3.30 -13.04 -3.14
N ARG A 272 -2.35 -13.68 -3.84
CA ARG A 272 -0.99 -13.90 -3.33
C ARG A 272 -0.31 -12.60 -2.95
N LYS A 273 -0.43 -11.56 -3.78
CA LYS A 273 0.15 -10.25 -3.50
C LYS A 273 -0.62 -9.49 -2.39
N MET A 274 -1.91 -9.74 -2.18
CA MET A 274 -2.63 -9.20 -1.01
C MET A 274 -2.16 -9.87 0.30
N LEU A 275 -1.83 -11.17 0.23
CA LEU A 275 -1.43 -12.01 1.36
C LEU A 275 0.08 -12.03 1.63
N GLU A 276 0.85 -11.18 0.97
CA GLU A 276 2.30 -11.10 1.18
C GLU A 276 2.64 -10.75 2.63
N SER A 277 3.42 -11.59 3.31
CA SER A 277 3.82 -11.37 4.71
C SER A 277 4.67 -10.10 4.84
N SER A 278 5.52 -9.83 3.85
CA SER A 278 6.30 -8.61 3.77
C SER A 278 5.44 -7.47 3.26
N VAL A 279 5.12 -6.50 4.13
CA VAL A 279 4.41 -5.25 3.80
C VAL A 279 4.90 -4.63 2.49
N ARG A 280 6.21 -4.67 2.23
CA ARG A 280 6.84 -4.09 1.04
C ARG A 280 6.36 -4.71 -0.27
N TYR A 281 6.12 -6.02 -0.30
CA TYR A 281 5.71 -6.75 -1.51
C TYR A 281 4.19 -6.80 -1.64
N ARG A 282 3.48 -6.53 -0.54
CA ARG A 282 2.04 -6.36 -0.53
C ARG A 282 1.60 -5.16 -1.35
N TYR A 283 0.35 -5.14 -1.80
CA TYR A 283 -0.24 -3.91 -2.33
C TYR A 283 -0.19 -2.78 -1.28
N GLN A 284 0.12 -1.57 -1.72
CA GLN A 284 0.26 -0.41 -0.84
C GLN A 284 -1.03 0.41 -0.74
N CYS A 285 -1.95 0.25 -1.70
CA CYS A 285 -3.26 0.88 -1.71
C CYS A 285 -4.29 -0.01 -2.41
N SER A 286 -5.57 0.25 -2.12
CA SER A 286 -6.73 -0.42 -2.68
C SER A 286 -6.85 -0.31 -4.21
N GLU A 287 -6.42 0.82 -4.76
CA GLU A 287 -6.53 1.17 -6.17
C GLU A 287 -5.62 0.30 -7.03
N ASP A 288 -4.46 -0.09 -6.52
CA ASP A 288 -3.57 -1.04 -7.20
C ASP A 288 -4.23 -2.41 -7.37
N ILE A 289 -5.07 -2.81 -6.41
CA ILE A 289 -5.78 -4.09 -6.44
C ILE A 289 -6.91 -4.03 -7.46
N LEU A 290 -7.73 -2.96 -7.45
CA LEU A 290 -8.78 -2.74 -8.45
C LEU A 290 -8.19 -2.76 -9.87
N ARG A 291 -7.08 -2.05 -10.10
CA ARG A 291 -6.38 -2.07 -11.40
C ARG A 291 -5.87 -3.46 -11.76
N ALA A 292 -5.40 -4.24 -10.79
CA ALA A 292 -4.94 -5.60 -11.05
C ALA A 292 -6.08 -6.54 -11.44
N LEU A 293 -7.27 -6.39 -10.84
CA LEU A 293 -8.46 -7.16 -11.19
C LEU A 293 -8.94 -6.84 -12.62
N ASP A 294 -8.96 -5.56 -13.00
CA ASP A 294 -9.43 -5.11 -14.32
C ASP A 294 -8.56 -5.57 -15.51
N LEU A 295 -7.33 -6.03 -15.27
CA LEU A 295 -6.42 -6.51 -16.32
C LEU A 295 -6.75 -7.92 -16.84
N GLU A 296 -7.68 -8.63 -16.19
CA GLU A 296 -8.01 -10.03 -16.49
C GLU A 296 -8.55 -10.27 -17.92
N PRO A 297 -9.54 -9.50 -18.44
CA PRO A 297 -10.10 -9.76 -19.78
C PRO A 297 -9.05 -9.60 -20.88
N TYR A 298 -8.04 -8.76 -20.65
CA TYR A 298 -6.95 -8.50 -21.58
C TYR A 298 -5.97 -9.68 -21.63
N LEU A 299 -5.64 -10.27 -20.48
CA LEU A 299 -4.74 -11.43 -20.41
C LEU A 299 -5.39 -12.69 -21.00
N GLU A 300 -6.71 -12.88 -20.84
CA GLU A 300 -7.44 -13.98 -21.47
C GLU A 300 -7.50 -13.84 -23.00
N SER A 301 -7.76 -12.63 -23.51
CA SER A 301 -7.71 -12.34 -24.95
C SER A 301 -6.31 -12.61 -25.52
N LEU A 302 -5.27 -12.35 -24.75
CA LEU A 302 -3.88 -12.61 -25.14
C LEU A 302 -3.58 -14.12 -25.19
N ASN A 303 -4.00 -14.87 -24.17
CA ASN A 303 -3.81 -16.32 -24.10
C ASN A 303 -4.54 -17.05 -25.24
N LYS A 304 -5.77 -16.65 -25.58
CA LYS A 304 -6.49 -17.20 -26.75
C LYS A 304 -5.79 -16.91 -28.08
N SER A 305 -5.13 -15.76 -28.20
CA SER A 305 -4.35 -15.37 -29.40
C SER A 305 -3.01 -16.10 -29.51
N LEU A 306 -2.49 -16.66 -28.41
CA LEU A 306 -1.23 -17.43 -28.38
C LEU A 306 -1.43 -18.92 -28.68
N VAL A 307 -2.65 -19.45 -28.48
CA VAL A 307 -2.98 -20.87 -28.70
C VAL A 307 -3.41 -21.18 -30.15
N SER A 308 -3.66 -20.15 -30.98
CA SER A 308 -4.16 -20.29 -32.35
C SER A 308 -3.06 -20.15 -33.44
N GLN A 309 -2.05 -21.02 -33.41
CA GLN A 309 -1.26 -21.33 -34.60
C GLN A 309 -1.05 -22.85 -34.73
N PRO A 310 -1.70 -23.53 -35.70
CA PRO A 310 -1.24 -24.83 -36.14
C PRO A 310 0.08 -24.66 -36.91
N LEU A 311 1.04 -25.55 -36.64
CA LEU A 311 2.22 -25.71 -37.48
C LEU A 311 1.78 -26.47 -38.73
N ASP A 312 1.60 -25.78 -39.86
CA ASP A 312 1.42 -26.45 -41.15
C ASP A 312 2.76 -26.93 -41.70
N ASP A 313 2.75 -28.22 -42.08
CA ASP A 313 3.78 -28.95 -42.81
C ASP A 313 4.16 -28.26 -44.13
N ALA A 314 5.46 -28.18 -44.41
CA ALA A 314 5.95 -28.02 -45.78
C ALA A 314 7.32 -28.69 -45.95
N ASN A 315 7.26 -29.96 -46.35
CA ASN A 315 8.38 -30.71 -46.90
C ASN A 315 8.37 -30.48 -48.43
N SER A 316 9.31 -29.71 -48.99
CA SER A 316 9.68 -29.83 -50.42
C SER A 316 11.05 -29.19 -50.75
N HIS A 317 11.95 -30.05 -51.24
CA HIS A 317 13.05 -29.86 -52.20
C HIS A 317 13.71 -28.47 -52.43
N PHE A 318 15.03 -28.34 -52.18
CA PHE A 318 16.11 -28.39 -53.20
C PHE A 318 17.48 -27.92 -52.65
N ASN A 319 18.46 -28.83 -52.77
CA ASN A 319 19.90 -28.73 -53.05
C ASN A 319 20.76 -27.46 -52.79
N SER A 320 21.81 -27.69 -51.98
CA SER A 320 23.25 -27.35 -52.11
C SER A 320 23.72 -26.02 -52.74
N GLY A 321 24.49 -25.23 -51.98
CA GLY A 321 25.43 -24.24 -52.53
C GLY A 321 25.94 -23.14 -51.57
N ASN A 322 27.14 -23.36 -51.01
CA ASN A 322 28.20 -22.37 -50.69
C ASN A 322 28.14 -21.43 -49.45
N LEU A 323 29.35 -21.29 -48.87
CA LEU A 323 29.83 -20.71 -47.61
C LEU A 323 29.59 -19.19 -47.34
N GLY A 324 29.36 -18.82 -46.06
CA GLY A 324 29.55 -17.47 -45.49
C GLY A 324 29.05 -17.33 -44.03
N PRO A 325 29.68 -16.53 -43.13
CA PRO A 325 29.65 -16.77 -41.69
C PRO A 325 28.42 -16.19 -40.96
N VAL A 326 28.09 -16.91 -39.87
CA VAL A 326 27.01 -16.70 -38.91
C VAL A 326 26.98 -15.29 -38.31
N ASN A 327 25.82 -14.63 -38.35
CA ASN A 327 25.49 -13.50 -37.47
C ASN A 327 23.98 -13.44 -37.17
N GLY A 328 23.63 -13.46 -35.87
CA GLY A 328 22.44 -12.81 -35.34
C GLY A 328 21.12 -13.60 -35.29
N TYR A 329 21.00 -14.61 -34.42
CA TYR A 329 19.70 -15.09 -33.96
C TYR A 329 18.99 -14.01 -33.12
N SER A 330 17.96 -13.40 -33.67
CA SER A 330 17.00 -12.59 -32.92
C SER A 330 15.88 -13.49 -32.39
N SER A 331 15.73 -13.59 -31.07
CA SER A 331 14.67 -14.42 -30.45
C SER A 331 13.26 -13.86 -30.72
N PRO A 332 12.24 -14.73 -30.94
CA PRO A 332 10.85 -14.34 -31.24
C PRO A 332 10.11 -13.58 -30.13
N SER A 333 10.65 -13.55 -28.89
CA SER A 333 10.01 -12.94 -27.72
C SER A 333 9.92 -11.40 -27.79
N SER A 334 10.76 -10.75 -28.61
CA SER A 334 10.87 -9.29 -28.66
C SER A 334 9.71 -8.60 -29.38
N VAL A 335 9.02 -9.29 -30.29
CA VAL A 335 7.89 -8.74 -31.06
C VAL A 335 6.59 -8.81 -30.24
N GLN A 336 6.40 -9.89 -29.49
CA GLN A 336 5.23 -10.09 -28.64
C GLN A 336 5.20 -9.12 -27.44
N SER A 337 6.36 -8.85 -26.82
CA SER A 337 6.46 -7.84 -25.74
C SER A 337 6.19 -6.41 -26.23
N ARG A 338 6.53 -6.09 -27.49
CA ARG A 338 6.21 -4.79 -28.09
C ARG A 338 4.71 -4.63 -28.36
N ARG A 339 4.07 -5.66 -28.92
CA ARG A 339 2.61 -5.67 -29.15
C ARG A 339 1.83 -5.53 -27.84
N MET A 340 2.28 -6.19 -26.77
CA MET A 340 1.72 -6.04 -25.42
C MET A 340 1.84 -4.60 -24.90
N ALA A 341 2.99 -3.96 -25.07
CA ALA A 341 3.20 -2.56 -24.65
C ALA A 341 2.39 -1.56 -25.48
N GLU A 342 2.09 -1.87 -26.74
CA GLU A 342 1.28 -1.03 -27.65
C GLU A 342 -0.22 -1.12 -27.32
N GLN A 343 -0.74 -2.32 -27.11
CA GLN A 343 -2.16 -2.50 -26.74
C GLN A 343 -2.49 -1.94 -25.35
N ILE A 344 -1.57 -2.05 -24.37
CA ILE A 344 -1.71 -1.40 -23.06
C ILE A 344 -1.71 0.14 -23.21
N ARG A 345 -1.00 0.69 -24.20
CA ARG A 345 -1.01 2.13 -24.50
C ARG A 345 -2.33 2.57 -25.13
N GLU A 346 -2.82 1.84 -26.13
CA GLU A 346 -4.13 2.11 -26.76
C GLU A 346 -5.29 1.99 -25.76
N TRP A 347 -5.23 1.05 -24.82
CA TRP A 347 -6.22 0.90 -23.76
C TRP A 347 -6.28 2.13 -22.83
N ARG A 348 -5.12 2.72 -22.48
CA ARG A 348 -5.06 3.94 -21.65
C ARG A 348 -5.67 5.14 -22.37
N GLU A 349 -5.48 5.23 -23.68
CA GLU A 349 -6.00 6.31 -24.51
C GLU A 349 -7.53 6.25 -24.67
N ARG A 350 -8.12 5.05 -24.84
CA ARG A 350 -9.58 4.88 -25.01
C ARG A 350 -10.43 5.26 -23.79
N ARG A 351 -9.86 5.31 -22.57
CA ARG A 351 -10.58 5.59 -21.33
C ARG A 351 -10.32 6.99 -20.75
N GLY A 352 -9.74 7.91 -21.53
CA GLY A 352 -9.50 9.28 -21.08
C GLY A 352 -8.45 9.42 -19.98
N LEU A 353 -7.64 8.38 -19.73
CA LEU A 353 -6.48 8.46 -18.84
C LEU A 353 -5.32 9.07 -19.64
N SER A 354 -5.34 10.39 -19.83
CA SER A 354 -4.29 11.09 -20.56
C SER A 354 -2.94 11.03 -19.83
N ASN A 355 -1.89 10.60 -20.52
CA ASN A 355 -0.56 11.14 -20.26
C ASN A 355 -0.58 12.60 -20.73
N GLY A 356 -0.36 13.55 -19.82
CA GLY A 356 -0.11 14.94 -20.21
C GLY A 356 1.14 15.02 -21.09
N ARG A 357 0.96 15.17 -22.40
CA ARG A 357 2.00 15.60 -23.34
C ARG A 357 1.46 16.78 -24.15
N ARG A 358 2.07 17.94 -23.94
CA ARG A 358 1.90 19.12 -24.80
C ARG A 358 2.49 18.82 -26.18
N SER A 359 1.73 19.22 -27.19
CA SER A 359 1.96 19.14 -28.62
C SER A 359 3.05 20.09 -29.11
N GLU A 360 3.86 19.63 -30.07
CA GLU A 360 4.54 20.48 -31.04
C GLU A 360 3.81 20.39 -32.38
N PRO A 361 3.70 21.47 -33.17
CA PRO A 361 3.20 21.41 -34.53
C PRO A 361 4.34 21.13 -35.52
N LYS A 362 4.06 20.27 -36.50
CA LYS A 362 4.87 20.08 -37.71
C LYS A 362 4.55 21.20 -38.70
N ASN A 363 5.59 21.72 -39.36
CA ASN A 363 5.48 22.17 -40.74
C ASN A 363 6.79 21.84 -41.48
N GLY A 364 6.65 21.26 -42.67
CA GLY A 364 7.75 20.91 -43.57
C GLY A 364 8.00 22.02 -44.61
N GLY A 365 9.19 21.99 -45.21
CA GLY A 365 9.60 22.80 -46.36
C GLY A 365 11.11 22.73 -46.55
N GLY A 366 11.54 22.17 -47.69
CA GLY A 366 12.96 21.91 -48.00
C GLY A 366 13.73 23.08 -48.62
N PHE A 367 14.90 22.69 -49.15
CA PHE A 367 15.85 23.42 -50.03
C PHE A 367 17.04 24.17 -49.40
N THR A 368 18.20 23.53 -49.59
CA THR A 368 19.54 23.97 -50.02
C THR A 368 20.01 25.44 -49.88
N SER A 369 21.22 25.53 -49.30
CA SER A 369 22.42 26.27 -49.76
C SER A 369 22.45 27.81 -49.81
N HIS A 370 23.63 28.27 -49.40
CA HIS A 370 24.37 29.49 -49.77
C HIS A 370 24.50 30.61 -48.73
N ARG A 371 25.79 30.86 -48.47
CA ARG A 371 26.43 32.06 -47.92
C ARG A 371 25.72 33.33 -48.39
N ASP A 372 25.59 34.29 -47.48
CA ASP A 372 26.31 35.54 -47.68
C ASP A 372 26.51 36.35 -46.39
N SER A 373 27.71 36.90 -46.35
CA SER A 373 28.21 37.90 -45.42
C SER A 373 27.51 39.25 -45.61
N THR A 374 27.28 39.99 -44.53
CA THR A 374 27.71 41.39 -44.43
C THR A 374 27.54 41.90 -42.99
N ALA A 375 28.62 42.47 -42.49
CA ALA A 375 28.73 43.17 -41.23
C ALA A 375 28.13 44.57 -41.31
N VAL A 376 27.85 45.18 -40.14
CA VAL A 376 28.00 46.60 -39.75
C VAL A 376 27.41 46.69 -38.34
N SER A 377 28.23 46.50 -37.31
CA SER A 377 29.06 47.50 -36.61
C SER A 377 28.27 48.36 -35.61
N GLY A 378 28.28 47.89 -34.36
CA GLY A 378 28.14 48.71 -33.15
C GLY A 378 29.28 48.34 -32.20
N SER A 379 30.48 48.83 -32.54
CA SER A 379 31.71 48.85 -31.71
C SER A 379 31.48 49.73 -30.46
N ARG A 380 32.21 49.68 -29.35
CA ARG A 380 33.33 48.89 -28.79
C ARG A 380 33.48 49.47 -27.37
N SER A 381 33.76 48.62 -26.37
CA SER A 381 34.95 48.84 -25.53
C SER A 381 35.16 47.61 -24.64
N SER A 382 36.10 46.81 -25.12
CA SER A 382 36.76 45.70 -24.47
C SER A 382 37.38 46.07 -23.13
N ILE A 383 37.11 45.26 -22.11
CA ILE A 383 38.12 44.92 -21.10
C ILE A 383 38.46 43.45 -21.30
N THR A 384 39.70 43.23 -21.72
CA THR A 384 40.41 41.95 -21.69
C THR A 384 40.43 41.39 -20.27
N GLY A 385 40.01 40.14 -20.09
CA GLY A 385 40.06 39.50 -18.77
C GLY A 385 39.76 38.02 -18.79
N LYS A 386 40.82 37.21 -18.90
CA LYS A 386 41.05 35.92 -18.22
C LYS A 386 39.92 34.88 -18.23
N SER A 387 40.25 33.69 -18.74
CA SER A 387 39.72 32.40 -18.24
C SER A 387 39.40 32.45 -16.74
N LYS A 388 38.11 32.31 -16.38
CA LYS A 388 37.53 32.04 -15.04
C LYS A 388 35.99 32.07 -15.18
N GLY A 389 35.18 31.22 -14.57
CA GLY A 389 35.46 30.42 -13.38
C GLY A 389 34.75 29.07 -13.35
N ASN A 390 35.48 28.12 -12.77
CA ASN A 390 34.96 27.08 -11.87
C ASN A 390 34.14 27.72 -10.74
N GLY A 391 33.00 28.33 -11.07
CA GLY A 391 32.01 28.73 -10.08
C GLY A 391 31.29 27.48 -9.61
N LYS A 392 31.40 27.16 -8.31
CA LYS A 392 30.59 26.17 -7.64
C LYS A 392 29.12 26.48 -7.95
N LEU A 393 28.43 25.59 -8.67
CA LEU A 393 27.04 25.83 -9.04
C LEU A 393 26.21 25.84 -7.75
N GLU A 394 25.38 26.85 -7.52
CA GLU A 394 24.52 26.88 -6.33
C GLU A 394 23.28 25.99 -6.50
N ALA A 395 22.75 25.48 -5.38
CA ALA A 395 21.61 24.56 -5.39
C ALA A 395 20.37 25.18 -6.06
N GLU A 396 20.05 26.43 -5.73
CA GLU A 396 18.88 27.13 -6.29
C GLU A 396 19.01 27.31 -7.82
N THR A 397 20.20 27.67 -8.30
CA THR A 397 20.47 27.82 -9.73
C THR A 397 20.30 26.50 -10.47
N LEU A 398 20.77 25.39 -9.88
CA LEU A 398 20.56 24.05 -10.42
C LEU A 398 19.07 23.70 -10.48
N LEU A 399 18.34 23.89 -9.37
CA LEU A 399 16.92 23.54 -9.27
C LEU A 399 16.07 24.37 -10.24
N LYS A 400 16.37 25.66 -10.38
CA LYS A 400 15.69 26.55 -11.34
C LYS A 400 15.93 26.11 -12.78
N ALA A 401 17.18 25.82 -13.14
CA ALA A 401 17.52 25.32 -14.47
C ALA A 401 16.86 23.96 -14.73
N TYR A 402 16.78 23.09 -13.73
CA TYR A 402 16.07 21.82 -13.83
C TYR A 402 14.57 22.02 -14.04
N GLY A 403 13.95 22.93 -13.28
CA GLY A 403 12.55 23.33 -13.45
C GLY A 403 12.24 23.89 -14.83
N SER A 404 13.20 24.59 -15.45
CA SER A 404 13.09 25.09 -16.83
C SER A 404 13.37 24.02 -17.90
N GLY A 405 13.45 22.74 -17.53
CA GLY A 405 13.62 21.63 -18.46
C GLY A 405 15.07 21.19 -18.71
N ARG A 406 16.08 21.87 -18.17
CA ARG A 406 17.47 21.42 -18.29
C ARG A 406 17.64 20.10 -17.53
N ARG A 407 18.24 19.10 -18.17
CA ARG A 407 18.58 17.82 -17.51
C ARG A 407 20.07 17.57 -17.41
N ASP A 408 20.86 18.23 -18.27
CA ASP A 408 22.30 18.03 -18.35
C ASP A 408 23.10 18.97 -17.44
N PHE A 409 23.72 18.37 -16.42
CA PHE A 409 24.65 18.94 -15.48
C PHE A 409 25.95 18.12 -15.40
N ALA A 410 26.30 17.42 -16.50
CA ALA A 410 27.52 16.64 -16.58
C ALA A 410 28.78 17.49 -16.33
N ALA A 411 29.80 16.86 -15.74
CA ALA A 411 31.10 17.45 -15.42
C ALA A 411 31.08 18.71 -14.52
N LYS A 412 29.92 19.07 -13.93
CA LYS A 412 29.81 20.24 -13.05
C LYS A 412 30.41 19.99 -11.67
N ASP A 413 30.88 21.08 -11.05
CA ASP A 413 31.32 21.10 -9.66
C ASP A 413 30.13 21.40 -8.74
N LEU A 414 29.70 20.36 -8.02
CA LEU A 414 28.51 20.30 -7.16
C LEU A 414 28.89 19.89 -5.73
N ARG A 415 30.16 20.07 -5.35
CA ARG A 415 30.70 19.63 -4.07
C ARG A 415 29.95 20.28 -2.91
N GLY A 416 29.48 19.49 -1.95
CA GLY A 416 28.82 20.00 -0.74
C GLY A 416 27.48 20.69 -0.97
N LEU A 417 26.85 20.54 -2.14
CA LEU A 417 25.52 21.11 -2.35
C LEU A 417 24.46 20.35 -1.56
N ASN A 418 23.45 21.07 -1.09
CA ASN A 418 22.27 20.49 -0.47
C ASN A 418 21.11 20.50 -1.47
N LEU A 419 20.70 19.31 -1.87
CA LEU A 419 19.60 19.02 -2.79
C LEU A 419 18.65 17.99 -2.16
N ASN A 420 18.49 18.04 -0.84
CA ASN A 420 17.63 17.13 -0.10
C ASN A 420 16.16 17.24 -0.56
N ASN A 421 15.49 16.09 -0.68
CA ASN A 421 14.10 15.96 -1.14
C ASN A 421 13.81 16.54 -2.54
N ALA A 422 14.86 16.91 -3.30
CA ALA A 422 14.70 17.48 -4.63
C ALA A 422 14.11 16.44 -5.60
N GLN A 423 13.23 16.89 -6.48
CA GLN A 423 12.59 16.06 -7.51
C GLN A 423 13.40 16.12 -8.80
N LEU A 424 14.43 15.28 -8.91
CA LEU A 424 15.48 15.32 -9.94
C LEU A 424 15.51 14.05 -10.80
N SER A 425 14.36 13.41 -11.01
CA SER A 425 14.24 12.20 -11.84
C SER A 425 14.83 12.39 -13.24
N GLY A 426 15.73 11.49 -13.65
CA GLY A 426 16.38 11.55 -14.96
C GLY A 426 17.44 12.64 -15.12
N ILE A 427 17.85 13.32 -14.04
CA ILE A 427 18.97 14.29 -14.11
C ILE A 427 20.28 13.62 -14.54
N ILE A 428 21.12 14.35 -15.27
CA ILE A 428 22.41 13.87 -15.76
C ILE A 428 23.52 14.60 -15.01
N PHE A 429 24.18 13.88 -14.10
CA PHE A 429 25.38 14.27 -13.35
C PHE A 429 26.64 13.49 -13.76
N ARG A 430 26.63 12.91 -14.98
CA ARG A 430 27.76 12.14 -15.53
C ARG A 430 29.09 12.90 -15.37
N GLN A 431 30.13 12.26 -14.86
CA GLN A 431 31.46 12.85 -14.61
C GLN A 431 31.46 14.09 -13.68
N GLY A 432 30.36 14.35 -12.95
CA GLY A 432 30.27 15.48 -12.02
C GLY A 432 31.15 15.30 -10.78
N LYS A 433 31.52 16.42 -10.14
CA LYS A 433 32.22 16.44 -8.85
C LYS A 433 31.20 16.72 -7.75
N LEU A 434 30.72 15.68 -7.09
CA LEU A 434 29.65 15.73 -6.06
C LEU A 434 30.16 15.30 -4.68
N LEU A 435 31.44 15.54 -4.37
CA LEU A 435 32.01 15.19 -3.06
C LEU A 435 31.20 15.88 -1.95
N ASN A 436 30.85 15.13 -0.89
CA ASN A 436 30.05 15.62 0.24
C ASN A 436 28.66 16.20 -0.12
N ILE A 437 28.10 15.87 -1.28
CA ILE A 437 26.76 16.34 -1.64
C ILE A 437 25.69 15.75 -0.70
N SER A 438 24.63 16.51 -0.41
CA SER A 438 23.45 16.04 0.33
C SER A 438 22.27 15.89 -0.64
N LEU A 439 21.83 14.65 -0.82
CA LEU A 439 20.73 14.21 -1.69
C LEU A 439 19.73 13.34 -0.89
N LYS A 440 19.67 13.54 0.43
CA LYS A 440 18.80 12.78 1.33
C LYS A 440 17.35 12.92 0.88
N GLY A 441 16.67 11.80 0.70
CA GLY A 441 15.26 11.75 0.28
C GLY A 441 14.97 12.29 -1.12
N ALA A 442 15.99 12.64 -1.91
CA ALA A 442 15.79 13.14 -3.27
C ALA A 442 15.24 12.04 -4.19
N ASP A 443 14.36 12.41 -5.12
CA ASP A 443 13.99 11.54 -6.24
C ASP A 443 15.02 11.68 -7.36
N LEU A 444 15.83 10.65 -7.52
CA LEU A 444 16.90 10.52 -8.52
C LEU A 444 16.64 9.29 -9.41
N SER A 445 15.38 8.88 -9.52
CA SER A 445 15.01 7.74 -10.36
C SER A 445 15.45 7.98 -11.79
N SER A 446 16.05 6.96 -12.43
CA SER A 446 16.63 7.05 -13.78
C SER A 446 17.73 8.12 -13.96
N ALA A 447 18.28 8.71 -12.89
CA ALA A 447 19.36 9.68 -12.98
C ALA A 447 20.67 9.04 -13.48
N ASN A 448 21.52 9.83 -14.13
CA ASN A 448 22.81 9.38 -14.66
C ASN A 448 23.97 9.99 -13.86
N PHE A 449 24.61 9.16 -13.05
CA PHE A 449 25.82 9.42 -12.27
C PHE A 449 27.05 8.69 -12.81
N GLY A 450 27.05 8.27 -14.08
CA GLY A 450 28.17 7.52 -14.66
C GLY A 450 29.49 8.27 -14.50
N GLU A 451 30.51 7.60 -13.97
CA GLU A 451 31.84 8.19 -13.69
C GLU A 451 31.83 9.42 -12.76
N ALA A 452 30.73 9.69 -12.05
CA ALA A 452 30.62 10.82 -11.14
C ALA A 452 31.31 10.53 -9.80
N ASN A 453 31.82 11.58 -9.14
CA ASN A 453 32.45 11.46 -7.82
C ASN A 453 31.47 11.85 -6.71
N LEU A 454 30.94 10.85 -6.00
CA LEU A 454 30.00 10.96 -4.87
C LEU A 454 30.68 10.60 -3.54
N HIS A 455 32.01 10.73 -3.45
CA HIS A 455 32.75 10.43 -2.23
C HIS A 455 32.12 11.15 -1.02
N GLN A 456 31.80 10.39 0.03
CA GLN A 456 31.16 10.88 1.26
C GLN A 456 29.82 11.63 1.04
N GLY A 457 29.11 11.39 -0.08
CA GLY A 457 27.78 11.94 -0.29
C GLY A 457 26.73 11.34 0.65
N ASP A 458 25.73 12.13 1.06
CA ASP A 458 24.55 11.68 1.82
C ASP A 458 23.39 11.42 0.85
N LEU A 459 23.10 10.15 0.59
CA LEU A 459 22.00 9.68 -0.26
C LEU A 459 20.97 8.89 0.56
N ARG A 460 20.87 9.12 1.87
CA ARG A 460 19.94 8.38 2.74
C ARG A 460 18.51 8.53 2.25
N ASN A 461 17.79 7.42 2.17
CA ASN A 461 16.41 7.34 1.71
C ASN A 461 16.17 7.93 0.30
N ALA A 462 17.23 8.19 -0.49
CA ALA A 462 17.08 8.69 -1.85
C ALA A 462 16.51 7.60 -2.77
N ASN A 463 15.71 8.00 -3.75
CA ASN A 463 15.23 7.10 -4.78
C ASN A 463 16.19 7.09 -5.97
N LEU A 464 17.05 6.09 -6.08
CA LEU A 464 17.99 5.85 -7.18
C LEU A 464 17.51 4.69 -8.09
N GLY A 465 16.20 4.40 -8.09
CA GLY A 465 15.65 3.32 -8.90
C GLY A 465 15.98 3.51 -10.38
N ARG A 466 16.54 2.50 -11.04
CA ARG A 466 17.01 2.54 -12.44
C ARG A 466 18.12 3.58 -12.71
N ALA A 467 18.76 4.13 -11.68
CA ALA A 467 19.85 5.09 -11.88
C ALA A 467 21.07 4.43 -12.52
N TYR A 468 21.81 5.20 -13.32
CA TYR A 468 23.05 4.79 -13.94
C TYR A 468 24.25 5.27 -13.13
N LEU A 469 24.92 4.37 -12.42
CA LEU A 469 26.05 4.63 -11.51
C LEU A 469 27.33 3.91 -11.97
N LYS A 470 27.39 3.46 -13.24
CA LYS A 470 28.54 2.74 -13.78
C LYS A 470 29.82 3.55 -13.57
N LYS A 471 30.87 2.93 -13.02
CA LYS A 471 32.16 3.58 -12.68
C LYS A 471 32.06 4.78 -11.73
N ALA A 472 30.94 5.00 -11.03
CA ALA A 472 30.84 6.08 -10.05
C ALA A 472 31.74 5.82 -8.83
N ILE A 473 32.23 6.89 -8.19
CA ILE A 473 33.00 6.80 -6.95
C ILE A 473 32.03 7.05 -5.78
N LEU A 474 31.69 5.99 -5.03
CA LEU A 474 30.78 6.01 -3.89
C LEU A 474 31.51 5.74 -2.56
N THR A 475 32.84 5.87 -2.54
CA THR A 475 33.64 5.59 -1.36
C THR A 475 33.15 6.41 -0.16
N GLY A 476 32.78 5.73 0.92
CA GLY A 476 32.26 6.35 2.15
C GLY A 476 30.89 7.04 2.04
N ALA A 477 30.18 6.91 0.90
CA ALA A 477 28.84 7.50 0.75
C ALA A 477 27.82 6.81 1.67
N ASP A 478 26.84 7.57 2.16
CA ASP A 478 25.77 7.06 3.01
C ASP A 478 24.49 6.85 2.19
N LEU A 479 24.17 5.58 1.91
CA LEU A 479 23.01 5.15 1.14
C LEU A 479 21.99 4.40 2.01
N ARG A 480 21.99 4.61 3.34
CA ARG A 480 21.05 3.93 4.22
C ARG A 480 19.60 4.17 3.79
N GLY A 481 18.84 3.09 3.65
CA GLY A 481 17.44 3.16 3.21
C GLY A 481 17.23 3.61 1.77
N ALA A 482 18.28 3.86 0.98
CA ALA A 482 18.15 4.29 -0.40
C ALA A 482 17.55 3.17 -1.28
N ASN A 483 16.76 3.56 -2.27
CA ASN A 483 16.23 2.63 -3.26
C ASN A 483 17.14 2.58 -4.50
N LEU A 484 17.90 1.50 -4.66
CA LEU A 484 18.77 1.24 -5.82
C LEU A 484 18.20 0.13 -6.73
N SER A 485 16.89 -0.14 -6.68
CA SER A 485 16.31 -1.21 -7.50
C SER A 485 16.56 -0.97 -8.98
N TYR A 486 16.99 -2.02 -9.70
CA TYR A 486 17.34 -1.93 -11.13
C TYR A 486 18.46 -0.93 -11.46
N ALA A 487 19.22 -0.42 -10.47
CA ALA A 487 20.31 0.50 -10.74
C ALA A 487 21.50 -0.22 -11.40
N HIS A 488 22.27 0.52 -12.20
CA HIS A 488 23.45 0.03 -12.90
C HIS A 488 24.72 0.48 -12.16
N LEU A 489 25.30 -0.37 -11.32
CA LEU A 489 26.50 -0.07 -10.52
C LEU A 489 27.75 -0.77 -11.04
N GLU A 490 27.76 -1.29 -12.27
CA GLU A 490 28.89 -2.06 -12.78
C GLU A 490 30.19 -1.22 -12.70
N ASN A 491 31.22 -1.76 -12.05
CA ASN A 491 32.51 -1.09 -11.81
C ASN A 491 32.45 0.18 -10.92
N ALA A 492 31.34 0.47 -10.23
CA ALA A 492 31.31 1.52 -9.21
C ALA A 492 32.18 1.14 -8.00
N ASN A 493 32.87 2.13 -7.42
CA ASN A 493 33.68 1.94 -6.21
C ASN A 493 32.82 2.13 -4.96
N LEU A 494 32.48 1.03 -4.29
CA LEU A 494 31.63 1.00 -3.09
C LEU A 494 32.40 0.91 -1.77
N ARG A 495 33.73 1.09 -1.78
CA ARG A 495 34.57 0.92 -0.57
C ARG A 495 34.07 1.78 0.59
N GLY A 496 33.63 1.14 1.66
CA GLY A 496 33.12 1.82 2.86
C GLY A 496 31.78 2.52 2.71
N ALA A 497 31.10 2.39 1.55
CA ALA A 497 29.75 2.89 1.36
C ALA A 497 28.79 2.22 2.36
N ASN A 498 27.84 2.98 2.90
CA ASN A 498 26.86 2.45 3.84
C ASN A 498 25.55 2.13 3.12
N LEU A 499 25.35 0.85 2.80
CA LEU A 499 24.15 0.32 2.16
C LEU A 499 23.19 -0.34 3.16
N CYS A 500 23.35 -0.13 4.48
CA CYS A 500 22.47 -0.73 5.48
C CYS A 500 21.01 -0.32 5.25
N GLY A 501 20.15 -1.31 5.02
CA GLY A 501 18.73 -1.10 4.72
C GLY A 501 18.45 -0.57 3.31
N ALA A 502 19.47 -0.41 2.46
CA ALA A 502 19.29 -0.06 1.06
C ALA A 502 18.64 -1.22 0.29
N ASN A 503 17.94 -0.88 -0.78
CA ASN A 503 17.33 -1.86 -1.67
C ASN A 503 18.08 -1.98 -2.99
N LEU A 504 18.82 -3.07 -3.19
CA LEU A 504 19.52 -3.35 -4.45
C LEU A 504 18.79 -4.39 -5.31
N ALA A 505 17.51 -4.68 -5.10
CA ALA A 505 16.79 -5.68 -5.90
C ALA A 505 16.94 -5.44 -7.42
N ASN A 506 17.42 -6.44 -8.15
CA ASN A 506 17.73 -6.39 -9.58
C ASN A 506 18.77 -5.34 -9.99
N ALA A 507 19.52 -4.77 -9.04
CA ALA A 507 20.64 -3.89 -9.36
C ALA A 507 21.78 -4.69 -9.98
N LYS A 508 22.45 -4.10 -10.97
CA LYS A 508 23.65 -4.70 -11.58
C LYS A 508 24.88 -4.29 -10.78
N VAL A 509 25.26 -5.14 -9.84
CA VAL A 509 26.43 -4.99 -8.98
C VAL A 509 26.99 -6.38 -8.69
N THR A 510 28.31 -6.53 -8.69
CA THR A 510 28.93 -7.84 -8.41
C THR A 510 29.03 -8.10 -6.90
N GLN A 511 29.24 -9.36 -6.53
CA GLN A 511 29.42 -9.74 -5.13
C GLN A 511 30.69 -9.11 -4.53
N GLU A 512 31.76 -9.00 -5.32
CA GLU A 512 33.04 -8.39 -4.91
C GLU A 512 32.88 -6.88 -4.65
N GLN A 513 32.06 -6.20 -5.44
CA GLN A 513 31.73 -4.79 -5.20
C GLN A 513 30.93 -4.63 -3.90
N LEU A 514 29.96 -5.52 -3.65
CA LEU A 514 29.14 -5.48 -2.43
C LEU A 514 29.94 -5.81 -1.17
N ALA A 515 30.90 -6.72 -1.25
CA ALA A 515 31.78 -7.07 -0.13
C ALA A 515 32.62 -5.88 0.37
N GLN A 516 32.80 -4.84 -0.45
CA GLN A 516 33.51 -3.62 -0.06
C GLN A 516 32.61 -2.60 0.66
N ALA A 517 31.29 -2.80 0.66
CA ALA A 517 30.31 -1.93 1.30
C ALA A 517 29.86 -2.46 2.66
N LYS A 518 29.38 -1.58 3.52
CA LYS A 518 28.69 -1.96 4.75
C LYS A 518 27.24 -2.30 4.39
N THR A 519 26.83 -3.54 4.66
CA THR A 519 25.42 -3.94 4.57
C THR A 519 24.97 -4.49 5.93
N ASN A 520 23.68 -4.81 6.08
CA ASN A 520 23.13 -5.46 7.27
C ASN A 520 21.94 -6.36 6.86
N TRP A 521 21.34 -7.07 7.80
CA TRP A 521 20.20 -7.96 7.56
C TRP A 521 18.97 -7.28 6.92
N THR A 522 18.86 -5.95 6.96
CA THR A 522 17.78 -5.19 6.30
C THR A 522 18.09 -4.82 4.84
N THR A 523 19.33 -5.03 4.38
CA THR A 523 19.77 -4.71 3.01
C THR A 523 19.23 -5.75 2.05
N VAL A 524 18.56 -5.32 0.98
CA VAL A 524 18.07 -6.22 -0.08
C VAL A 524 19.16 -6.35 -1.13
N LEU A 525 19.63 -7.57 -1.37
CA LEU A 525 20.66 -7.89 -2.35
C LEU A 525 20.11 -7.86 -3.79
N PRO A 526 20.98 -7.88 -4.82
CA PRO A 526 20.59 -7.98 -6.23
C PRO A 526 19.61 -9.10 -6.53
N THR A 527 19.73 -10.22 -5.83
CA THR A 527 18.86 -11.40 -5.93
C THR A 527 17.45 -11.17 -5.38
N GLY A 528 17.17 -10.02 -4.76
CA GLY A 528 15.90 -9.72 -4.07
C GLY A 528 15.79 -10.32 -2.66
N LYS A 529 16.75 -11.18 -2.27
CA LYS A 529 16.87 -11.71 -0.90
C LYS A 529 17.52 -10.69 0.02
N ARG A 530 17.28 -10.80 1.33
CA ARG A 530 18.03 -10.00 2.32
C ARG A 530 19.38 -10.64 2.60
N GLY A 531 20.39 -9.82 2.87
CA GLY A 531 21.73 -10.31 3.21
C GLY A 531 21.68 -11.13 4.50
N PHE A 532 21.90 -12.44 4.38
CA PHE A 532 22.20 -13.29 5.53
C PHE A 532 23.65 -13.03 5.93
N TRP A 533 23.85 -12.75 7.22
CA TRP A 533 25.16 -12.61 7.83
C TRP A 533 25.37 -13.79 8.76
#